data_AF-A0A7J9TD41-F1
#
_entry.id   AF-A0A7J9TD41-F1
#
_cell.length_a   1.000
_cell.length_b   1.000
_cell.length_c   1.000
_cell.angle_alpha   90.00
_cell.angle_beta   90.00
_cell.angle_gamma   90.00
#
_symmetry.space_group_name_H-M   'P 1'
#
loop_
_entity.id
_entity.type
_entity.pdbx_description
1 polymer ?
#
loop_
_entity_poly.entity_id
_entity_poly.type
_entity_poly.pdbx_seq_one_letter_code
_entity_poly.pdbx_strand_id
1 'polypeptide(L)' 'MRDIILCNEKKDIPRFINMLFIDQEILERGWITFAKNADKKLSFTDCSIIELMKNKGIDHLASFDGGFDGIVSRIRY' A
#
# COMPACT_ATOMS: atom_id res chain seq x y z
N MET A 1 -12.00 -19.89 -14.86
CA MET A 1 -11.00 -19.15 -14.04
C MET A 1 -10.88 -17.77 -14.65
N ARG A 2 -11.22 -16.69 -13.92
CA ARG A 2 -11.11 -15.32 -14.46
C ARG A 2 -9.63 -14.94 -14.48
N ASP A 3 -9.12 -14.51 -15.62
CA ASP A 3 -7.76 -13.96 -15.69
C ASP A 3 -7.73 -12.69 -14.84
N ILE A 4 -6.84 -12.64 -13.84
CA ILE A 4 -6.49 -11.39 -13.19
C ILE A 4 -5.58 -10.65 -14.18
N ILE A 5 -6.11 -9.59 -14.81
CA ILE A 5 -5.39 -8.79 -15.81
C ILE A 5 -4.42 -7.86 -15.07
N LEU A 6 -3.37 -8.42 -14.50
CA LEU A 6 -2.23 -7.66 -13.94
C LEU A 6 -0.94 -7.97 -14.70
N CYS A 7 -0.83 -9.21 -15.19
CA CYS A 7 0.24 -9.72 -16.06
C CYS A 7 -0.19 -11.12 -16.56
N ASN A 8 0.11 -11.47 -17.82
CA ASN A 8 0.02 -12.85 -18.30
C ASN A 8 0.95 -13.06 -19.51
N GLU A 9 2.17 -13.51 -19.24
CA GLU A 9 3.19 -13.77 -20.27
C GLU A 9 2.72 -14.80 -21.31
N LYS A 10 1.92 -15.80 -20.90
CA LYS A 10 1.40 -16.84 -21.82
C LYS A 10 0.34 -16.30 -22.80
N LYS A 11 -0.26 -15.17 -22.49
CA LYS A 11 -1.27 -14.47 -23.32
C LYS A 11 -0.74 -13.16 -23.89
N ASP A 12 0.58 -12.93 -23.82
CA ASP A 12 1.24 -11.71 -24.28
C ASP A 12 0.68 -10.42 -23.65
N ILE A 13 0.24 -10.50 -22.39
CA ILE A 13 -0.25 -9.35 -21.62
C ILE A 13 0.92 -8.78 -20.83
N PRO A 14 1.41 -7.55 -21.16
CA PRO A 14 2.58 -6.98 -20.50
C PRO A 14 2.29 -6.65 -19.04
N ARG A 15 3.34 -6.71 -18.20
CA ARG A 15 3.25 -6.30 -16.80
C ARG A 15 3.17 -4.77 -16.74
N PHE A 16 2.09 -4.25 -16.15
CA PHE A 16 1.92 -2.81 -15.92
C PHE A 16 1.85 -2.43 -14.43
N ILE A 17 1.94 -3.42 -13.53
CA ILE A 17 2.00 -3.24 -12.07
C ILE A 17 3.22 -3.98 -11.51
N ASN A 18 3.91 -3.36 -10.57
CA ASN A 18 4.95 -4.00 -9.78
C ASN A 18 4.37 -4.39 -8.41
N MET A 19 4.51 -5.67 -8.05
CA MET A 19 4.12 -6.15 -6.72
C MET A 19 5.26 -5.91 -5.74
N LEU A 20 4.97 -5.17 -4.67
CA LEU A 20 5.92 -4.92 -3.59
C LEU A 20 5.59 -5.86 -2.43
N PHE A 21 6.63 -6.46 -1.84
CA PHE A 21 6.51 -7.34 -0.69
C PHE A 21 6.95 -6.59 0.56
N ILE A 22 6.19 -6.77 1.64
CA ILE A 22 6.56 -6.29 2.98
C ILE A 22 7.61 -7.25 3.53
N ASP A 23 8.78 -6.73 3.84
CA ASP A 23 9.81 -7.46 4.60
C ASP A 23 9.61 -7.29 6.11
N GLN A 24 10.44 -7.98 6.89
CA GLN A 24 10.39 -7.93 8.35
C GLN A 24 10.54 -6.51 8.90
N GLU A 25 11.39 -5.68 8.29
CA GLU A 25 11.67 -4.33 8.75
C GLU A 25 10.46 -3.41 8.56
N ILE A 26 9.79 -3.51 7.41
CA ILE A 26 8.54 -2.79 7.14
C ILE A 26 7.41 -3.30 8.05
N LEU A 27 7.34 -4.60 8.29
CA LEU A 27 6.34 -5.19 9.19
C LEU A 27 6.47 -4.63 10.61
N GLU A 28 7.69 -4.58 11.16
CA GLU A 28 7.97 -4.04 12.49
C GLU A 28 7.66 -2.54 12.59
N ARG A 29 8.06 -1.76 11.58
CA ARG A 29 7.68 -0.34 11.49
C ARG A 29 6.17 -0.14 11.39
N GLY A 30 5.49 -1.00 10.64
CA GLY A 30 4.03 -1.03 10.53
C GLY A 30 3.39 -1.23 11.90
N TRP A 31 3.91 -2.15 12.71
CA TRP A 31 3.43 -2.39 14.08
C TRP A 31 3.61 -1.18 14.99
N ILE A 32 4.80 -0.54 14.96
CA ILE A 32 5.06 0.67 15.74
C ILE A 32 4.09 1.78 15.35
N THR A 33 3.85 1.94 14.04
CA THR A 33 2.94 2.96 13.51
C THR A 33 1.49 2.67 13.90
N PHE A 34 1.07 1.41 13.82
CA PHE A 34 -0.25 0.96 14.23
C PHE A 34 -0.50 1.21 15.71
N ALA A 35 0.45 0.83 16.59
CA ALA A 35 0.35 1.09 18.03
C ALA A 35 0.27 2.59 18.36
N LYS A 36 1.05 3.43 17.67
CA LYS A 36 1.03 4.90 17.83
C LYS A 36 -0.26 5.56 17.35
N ASN A 37 -1.00 4.90 16.46
CA ASN A 37 -2.25 5.40 15.89
C ASN A 37 -3.46 4.57 16.36
N ALA A 38 -3.37 3.91 17.51
CA ALA A 38 -4.45 3.07 18.05
C ALA A 38 -5.77 3.85 18.24
N ASP A 39 -5.69 5.16 18.50
CA ASP A 39 -6.86 6.05 18.63
C ASP A 39 -7.43 6.51 17.27
N LYS A 40 -6.73 6.24 16.17
CA LYS A 40 -7.18 6.53 14.81
C LYS A 40 -7.77 5.27 14.16
N LYS A 41 -8.69 5.46 13.22
CA LYS A 41 -9.33 4.36 12.46
C LYS A 41 -8.42 3.73 11.39
N LEU A 42 -7.11 3.68 11.60
CA LEU A 42 -6.18 3.05 10.67
C LEU A 42 -6.04 1.56 10.99
N SER A 43 -6.14 0.71 9.97
CA SER A 43 -5.81 -0.70 10.10
C SER A 43 -4.29 -0.91 10.12
N PHE A 44 -3.87 -2.11 10.54
CA PHE A 44 -2.47 -2.52 10.43
C PHE A 44 -1.98 -2.51 8.97
N THR A 45 -2.85 -2.87 8.02
CA THR A 45 -2.54 -2.82 6.58
C THR A 45 -2.25 -1.39 6.13
N ASP A 46 -3.05 -0.42 6.58
CA ASP A 46 -2.85 0.99 6.24
C ASP A 46 -1.51 1.52 6.77
N CYS A 47 -1.17 1.15 8.01
CA CYS A 47 0.11 1.50 8.62
C CYS A 47 1.29 0.87 7.86
N SER A 48 1.13 -0.38 7.42
CA SER A 48 2.15 -1.06 6.62
C SER A 48 2.32 -0.43 5.23
N ILE A 49 1.22 0.01 4.59
CA ILE A 49 1.25 0.75 3.32
C ILE A 49 2.01 2.07 3.49
N ILE A 50 1.71 2.83 4.56
CA ILE A 50 2.38 4.11 4.84
C ILE A 50 3.90 3.91 4.99
N GLU A 51 4.33 2.91 5.75
CA GLU A 51 5.75 2.64 5.96
C GLU A 51 6.44 2.09 4.69
N LEU A 52 5.75 1.29 3.88
CA LEU A 52 6.24 0.83 2.59
C LEU A 52 6.41 1.98 1.60
N MET A 53 5.43 2.90 1.55
CA MET A 53 5.51 4.10 0.71
C MET A 53 6.71 4.97 1.09
N LYS A 54 6.91 5.22 2.39
CA LYS A 54 8.08 5.97 2.88
C LYS A 54 9.40 5.30 2.50
N ASN A 55 9.51 3.99 2.67
CA ASN A 55 10.73 3.24 2.34
C ASN A 55 11.05 3.25 0.83
N LYS A 56 10.02 3.23 -0.02
CA LYS A 56 10.18 3.18 -1.48
C LYS A 56 10.13 4.56 -2.15
N GLY A 57 9.94 5.65 -1.41
CA GLY A 57 9.78 6.98 -1.97
C GLY A 57 8.54 7.11 -2.87
N ILE A 58 7.44 6.47 -2.49
CA ILE A 58 6.17 6.56 -3.21
C ILE A 58 5.36 7.71 -2.60
N ASP A 59 5.18 8.78 -3.38
CA ASP A 59 4.59 10.02 -2.88
C ASP A 59 3.06 10.00 -2.79
N HIS A 60 2.42 9.17 -3.61
CA HIS A 60 0.98 9.20 -3.81
C HIS A 60 0.31 7.84 -3.59
N LEU A 61 -0.85 7.85 -2.92
CA LEU A 61 -1.70 6.69 -2.71
C LEU A 61 -2.99 6.80 -3.54
N ALA A 62 -3.32 5.76 -4.30
CA ALA A 62 -4.65 5.61 -4.89
C ALA A 62 -5.53 4.79 -3.94
N SER A 63 -6.47 5.44 -3.25
CA SER A 63 -7.38 4.78 -2.32
C SER A 63 -8.71 5.54 -2.18
N PHE A 64 -9.81 4.81 -2.06
CA PHE A 64 -11.11 5.38 -1.71
C PHE A 64 -11.23 5.73 -0.21
N ASP A 65 -10.37 5.15 0.64
CA ASP A 65 -10.46 5.30 2.08
C ASP A 65 -10.00 6.69 2.55
N GLY A 66 -10.94 7.45 3.13
CA GLY A 66 -10.69 8.75 3.73
C GLY A 66 -9.79 8.72 4.97
N GLY A 67 -9.58 7.55 5.59
CA GLY A 67 -8.69 7.38 6.74
C GLY A 67 -7.25 7.83 6.49
N PHE A 68 -6.83 7.91 5.23
CA PHE A 68 -5.50 8.38 4.82
C PHE A 68 -5.37 9.90 4.67
N ASP A 69 -6.47 10.64 4.71
CA ASP A 69 -6.45 12.09 4.50
C ASP A 69 -5.63 12.80 5.60
N GLY A 70 -4.70 13.65 5.18
CA GLY A 70 -3.75 14.33 6.08
C GLY A 70 -2.57 13.48 6.55
N ILE A 71 -2.47 12.21 6.09
CA ILE A 71 -1.37 11.29 6.43
C ILE A 71 -0.47 11.05 5.21
N VAL A 72 -1.07 10.79 4.05
CA VAL A 72 -0.38 10.63 2.76
C VAL A 72 -1.10 11.45 1.68
N SER A 73 -0.38 11.81 0.62
CA SER A 73 -0.97 12.49 -0.52
C SER A 73 -1.81 11.49 -1.33
N ARG A 74 -3.13 11.66 -1.33
CA ARG A 74 -4.06 10.72 -1.98
C ARG A 74 -4.50 11.24 -3.34
N ILE A 75 -4.39 10.41 -4.38
CA ILE A 75 -4.95 10.71 -5.71
C ILE A 75 -6.45 10.43 -5.66
N ARG A 76 -7.24 11.42 -6.09
CA ARG A 76 -8.70 11.33 -6.23
C ARG A 76 -9.02 11.45 -7.72
N TYR A 77 -9.98 10.66 -8.19
CA TYR A 77 -10.54 10.68 -9.54
C TYR A 77 -11.98 11.17 -9.51
#